data_AF-K0TFV2-F1
#
_entry.id   AF-K0TFV2-F1
#
_cell.length_a   1.000
_cell.length_b   1.000
_cell.length_c   1.000
_cell.angle_alpha   90.00
_cell.angle_beta   90.00
_cell.angle_gamma   90.00
#
_symmetry.space_group_name_H-M   'P 1'
#
loop_
_entity.id
_entity.type
_entity.pdbx_description
1 polymer ?
#
loop_
_entity_poly.entity_id
_entity_poly.type
_entity_poly.pdbx_seq_one_letter_code
_entity_poly.pdbx_strand_id
1 'polypeptide(L)'
;MSLPSQSTVLSKRPWNVVPSVPFGISSVRPRSPSWAHLAEEDDEVRSMSTSSVETSSAVSGGTSGSKQLAPPYSTPIEASVAYEAGLLKSDYNVSGSNPSMRLAFRYIVDDLHDVCRLFLCWVNQDGIPFHFRPIKPVLEAGEQGNLRGSRQPEKLDSTDKMMVTEKDHIETTFPGHAFVFCRKIEDFDFGQVKKWKSDGKPIVLTEGGMTIFVREKKSLASKSSKKDEAVKAEREGDREAYLVIGGFRPNVMPEEGTSDSEEGTSDSEDEDFDERELLVQLITLTLCKDQLSKSSEKDGEDIGCEDCALPIPFLRNVRPKHTNAFVSTGDLLDIGPVLKVDVCLTQLDPTPLDTSNKIYEEVVLGGWPCRVEPGCFPSDLDDPVTGVNSLRKRFEDDLREACAALPPHAREKLQQSTPVWINKSQSYGPKVAPVRNQDGCFHPGAEWLVRNG
;
A
#
# COMPACT_ATOMS: atom_id res chain seq x y z
N MET A 1 -48.95 -14.12 -68.04
CA MET A 1 -49.22 -15.58 -68.12
C MET A 1 -47.97 -16.28 -68.64
N SER A 2 -47.18 -16.82 -67.72
CA SER A 2 -46.13 -17.83 -67.93
C SER A 2 -45.59 -18.20 -66.53
N LEU A 3 -45.30 -19.48 -66.37
CA LEU A 3 -45.13 -20.28 -65.14
C LEU A 3 -44.00 -19.81 -64.20
N PRO A 4 -44.04 -20.18 -62.90
CA PRO A 4 -42.83 -20.39 -62.11
C PRO A 4 -42.46 -21.87 -62.02
N SER A 5 -41.18 -22.12 -62.29
CA SER A 5 -40.47 -23.39 -62.19
C SER A 5 -40.17 -23.78 -60.75
N GLN A 6 -40.30 -25.08 -60.46
CA GLN A 6 -39.92 -25.72 -59.20
C GLN A 6 -38.39 -25.70 -58.99
N SER A 7 -37.97 -25.53 -57.74
CA SER A 7 -36.60 -25.79 -57.28
C SER A 7 -36.64 -26.69 -56.05
N THR A 8 -36.42 -27.97 -56.33
CA THR A 8 -35.76 -29.03 -55.55
C THR A 8 -35.39 -28.74 -54.08
N VAL A 9 -36.01 -29.55 -53.21
CA VAL A 9 -35.62 -29.86 -51.83
C VAL A 9 -34.48 -30.89 -51.87
N LEU A 10 -33.33 -30.57 -51.26
CA LEU A 10 -32.27 -31.53 -50.95
C LEU A 10 -32.12 -31.67 -49.44
N SER A 11 -32.58 -32.82 -48.97
CA SER A 11 -32.38 -33.40 -47.64
C SER A 11 -30.91 -33.80 -47.45
N LYS A 12 -30.28 -33.34 -46.37
CA LYS A 12 -29.11 -33.97 -45.74
C LYS A 12 -29.25 -33.93 -44.21
N ARG A 13 -28.78 -35.04 -43.62
CA ARG A 13 -29.01 -35.58 -42.26
C ARG A 13 -28.47 -34.72 -41.10
N PRO A 14 -28.98 -34.94 -39.87
CA PRO A 14 -28.56 -34.21 -38.68
C PRO A 14 -27.21 -34.71 -38.15
N TRP A 15 -26.37 -33.76 -37.72
CA TRP A 15 -25.23 -34.03 -36.86
C TRP A 15 -25.68 -33.90 -35.41
N ASN A 16 -25.58 -34.99 -34.66
CA ASN A 16 -25.61 -34.99 -33.22
C ASN A 16 -24.42 -34.17 -32.69
N VAL A 17 -24.69 -33.10 -31.96
CA VAL A 17 -23.71 -32.47 -31.07
C VAL A 17 -24.41 -32.24 -29.74
N VAL A 18 -23.93 -32.96 -28.73
CA VAL A 18 -24.26 -32.82 -27.31
C VAL A 18 -23.59 -31.55 -26.80
N PRO A 19 -24.25 -30.68 -26.03
CA PRO A 19 -23.56 -29.74 -25.16
C PRO A 19 -23.62 -30.25 -23.72
N SER A 20 -22.50 -30.80 -23.26
CA SER A 20 -22.19 -30.92 -21.84
C SER A 20 -21.07 -29.91 -21.58
N VAL A 21 -21.41 -28.78 -20.96
CA VAL A 21 -20.42 -27.85 -20.41
C VAL A 21 -20.79 -27.62 -18.94
N PRO A 22 -19.96 -28.02 -17.98
CA PRO A 22 -20.14 -27.58 -16.60
C PRO A 22 -19.65 -26.13 -16.50
N PHE A 23 -20.49 -25.27 -15.95
CA PHE A 23 -20.09 -23.95 -15.48
C PHE A 23 -19.10 -24.12 -14.33
N GLY A 24 -17.81 -24.08 -14.65
CA GLY A 24 -16.77 -23.81 -13.67
C GLY A 24 -16.78 -22.32 -13.36
N ILE A 25 -17.25 -21.95 -12.18
CA ILE A 25 -17.04 -20.61 -11.63
C ILE A 25 -15.55 -20.51 -11.36
N SER A 26 -14.82 -19.90 -12.28
CA SER A 26 -13.41 -19.58 -12.08
C SER A 26 -13.34 -18.48 -11.02
N SER A 27 -12.79 -18.80 -9.86
CA SER A 27 -12.36 -17.83 -8.86
C SER A 27 -11.50 -16.76 -9.54
N VAL A 28 -12.07 -15.56 -9.71
CA VAL A 28 -11.34 -14.39 -10.17
C VAL A 28 -10.53 -13.91 -8.97
N ARG A 29 -9.23 -14.21 -8.94
CA ARG A 29 -8.31 -13.63 -7.96
C ARG A 29 -8.39 -12.10 -8.05
N PRO A 30 -8.46 -11.37 -6.92
CA PRO A 30 -8.37 -9.93 -6.95
C PRO A 30 -7.07 -9.52 -7.64
N ARG A 31 -7.17 -8.73 -8.71
CA ARG A 31 -5.99 -8.18 -9.39
C ARG A 31 -5.28 -7.23 -8.45
N SER A 32 -3.97 -7.41 -8.32
CA SER A 32 -3.09 -6.51 -7.59
C SER A 32 -3.23 -5.07 -8.15
N PRO A 33 -2.96 -4.03 -7.35
CA PRO A 33 -2.93 -2.66 -7.85
C PRO A 33 -2.05 -2.52 -9.08
N SER A 34 -2.42 -1.67 -10.04
CA SER A 34 -1.76 -1.52 -11.35
C SER A 34 -0.25 -1.24 -11.32
N TRP A 35 0.30 -0.83 -10.18
CA TRP A 35 1.75 -0.60 -10.01
C TRP A 35 2.55 -1.88 -9.71
N ALA A 36 1.92 -2.97 -9.27
CA ALA A 36 2.58 -4.25 -9.04
C ALA A 36 3.04 -4.93 -10.36
N HIS A 37 2.45 -4.55 -11.50
CA HIS A 37 2.80 -5.09 -12.82
C HIS A 37 3.88 -4.28 -13.56
N LEU A 38 4.30 -3.11 -13.06
CA LEU A 38 5.25 -2.24 -13.79
C LEU A 38 6.73 -2.62 -13.59
N ALA A 39 7.02 -3.74 -12.93
CA ALA A 39 8.40 -4.20 -12.68
C ALA A 39 8.82 -5.42 -13.52
N GLU A 40 7.96 -5.91 -14.42
CA GLU A 40 8.22 -7.10 -15.24
C GLU A 40 8.32 -6.77 -16.75
N GLU A 41 9.22 -5.87 -17.18
CA GLU A 41 9.63 -5.85 -18.60
C GLU A 41 11.15 -5.59 -18.76
N ASP A 42 11.75 -6.50 -19.52
CA ASP A 42 13.06 -6.52 -20.19
C ASP A 42 14.37 -6.52 -19.36
N ASP A 43 14.89 -7.74 -19.10
CA ASP A 43 16.34 -7.98 -19.05
C ASP A 43 16.71 -9.28 -19.78
N GLU A 44 17.24 -9.13 -21.00
CA GLU A 44 17.89 -10.20 -21.76
C GLU A 44 19.14 -10.68 -21.01
N VAL A 45 19.13 -11.95 -20.62
CA VAL A 45 20.23 -12.62 -19.93
C VAL A 45 21.47 -12.72 -20.83
N ARG A 46 22.52 -11.94 -20.52
CA ARG A 46 23.87 -12.17 -21.04
C ARG A 46 24.73 -12.76 -19.93
N SER A 47 24.97 -14.07 -20.01
CA SER A 47 25.83 -14.79 -19.06
C SER A 47 27.28 -14.31 -19.18
N MET A 48 27.84 -13.79 -18.10
CA MET A 48 29.29 -13.77 -17.90
C MET A 48 29.63 -14.35 -16.53
N SER A 49 30.40 -15.43 -16.57
CA SER A 49 30.94 -16.14 -15.42
C SER A 49 31.91 -15.23 -14.65
N THR A 50 31.70 -15.07 -13.35
CA THR A 50 32.73 -14.61 -12.43
C THR A 50 32.81 -15.53 -11.21
N SER A 51 34.05 -15.68 -10.78
CA SER A 51 34.57 -16.65 -9.82
C SER A 51 34.04 -16.47 -8.41
N SER A 52 33.71 -17.61 -7.79
CA SER A 52 33.35 -17.84 -6.41
C SER A 52 34.34 -17.25 -5.41
N VAL A 53 33.86 -16.35 -4.55
CA VAL A 53 34.40 -16.10 -3.21
C VAL A 53 33.33 -16.60 -2.24
N GLU A 54 33.70 -17.60 -1.44
CA GLU A 54 32.85 -18.21 -0.43
C GLU A 54 32.60 -17.20 0.71
N THR A 55 31.41 -16.59 0.72
CA THR A 55 30.85 -15.95 1.91
C THR A 55 29.92 -16.95 2.60
N SER A 56 30.25 -17.23 3.86
CA SER A 56 29.55 -18.12 4.77
C SER A 56 28.05 -17.89 4.81
N SER A 57 27.32 -18.98 4.54
CA SER A 57 25.88 -19.19 4.67
C SER A 57 25.28 -18.55 5.93
N ALA A 58 24.41 -17.56 5.73
CA ALA A 58 23.44 -17.13 6.72
C ALA A 58 22.37 -18.22 6.90
N VAL A 59 22.01 -18.43 8.16
CA VAL A 59 21.15 -19.49 8.67
C VAL A 59 19.75 -19.42 8.07
N SER A 60 19.45 -20.29 7.10
CA SER A 60 18.08 -20.69 6.75
C SER A 60 17.63 -21.79 7.72
N GLY A 61 17.35 -21.40 8.95
CA GLY A 61 16.83 -22.28 10.00
C GLY A 61 15.31 -22.27 9.99
N GLY A 62 14.71 -23.15 9.21
CA GLY A 62 13.29 -23.46 9.30
C GLY A 62 13.01 -24.21 10.61
N THR A 63 12.50 -23.50 11.62
CA THR A 63 11.81 -24.10 12.76
C THR A 63 10.39 -23.56 12.82
N SER A 64 9.44 -24.44 12.52
CA SER A 64 8.02 -24.26 12.83
C SER A 64 7.82 -23.96 14.31
N GLY A 65 6.95 -23.01 14.66
CA GLY A 65 6.22 -23.13 15.93
C GLY A 65 5.95 -21.88 16.78
N SER A 66 6.17 -20.64 16.33
CA SER A 66 5.58 -19.49 17.02
C SER A 66 4.92 -18.55 16.02
N LYS A 67 3.64 -18.20 16.30
CA LYS A 67 2.85 -17.17 15.60
C LYS A 67 3.39 -15.76 15.90
N GLN A 68 4.71 -15.60 15.89
CA GLN A 68 5.37 -14.36 16.28
C GLN A 68 5.41 -13.41 15.08
N LEU A 69 4.91 -12.20 15.29
CA LEU A 69 5.01 -11.12 14.31
C LEU A 69 6.48 -10.81 14.02
N ALA A 70 6.75 -10.32 12.81
CA ALA A 70 8.10 -9.94 12.43
C ALA A 70 8.66 -8.87 13.39
N PRO A 71 9.94 -8.97 13.79
CA PRO A 71 10.53 -7.97 14.66
C PRO A 71 10.67 -6.64 13.91
N PRO A 72 10.30 -5.50 14.53
CA PRO A 72 10.59 -4.19 13.99
C PRO A 72 12.03 -3.77 14.32
N TYR A 73 12.55 -2.80 13.57
CA TYR A 73 13.83 -2.14 13.84
C TYR A 73 13.52 -0.70 14.28
N SER A 74 13.81 -0.38 15.55
CA SER A 74 13.34 0.85 16.19
C SER A 74 14.38 1.96 16.22
N THR A 75 15.67 1.61 16.16
CA THR A 75 16.73 2.62 16.13
C THR A 75 17.28 2.84 14.72
N PRO A 76 17.81 4.04 14.42
CA PRO A 76 18.48 4.28 13.15
C PRO A 76 19.64 3.33 12.88
N ILE A 77 20.41 2.99 13.91
CA ILE A 77 21.55 2.07 13.82
C ILE A 77 21.06 0.64 13.53
N GLU A 78 20.08 0.13 14.29
CA GLU A 78 19.50 -1.20 14.07
C GLU A 78 18.92 -1.33 12.66
N ALA A 79 18.16 -0.32 12.21
CA ALA A 79 17.57 -0.32 10.89
C ALA A 79 18.65 -0.26 9.79
N SER A 80 19.70 0.53 9.97
CA SER A 80 20.81 0.61 9.01
C SER A 80 21.57 -0.72 8.91
N VAL A 81 21.90 -1.34 10.04
CA VAL A 81 22.53 -2.66 10.08
C VAL A 81 21.63 -3.72 9.42
N ALA A 82 20.34 -3.71 9.71
CA ALA A 82 19.38 -4.64 9.10
C ALA A 82 19.23 -4.42 7.59
N TYR A 83 19.29 -3.17 7.14
CA TYR A 83 19.25 -2.82 5.72
C TYR A 83 20.49 -3.34 4.98
N GLU A 84 21.68 -3.09 5.52
CA GLU A 84 22.95 -3.57 4.96
C GLU A 84 23.02 -5.09 4.94
N ALA A 85 22.48 -5.76 5.96
CA ALA A 85 22.35 -7.21 6.02
C ALA A 85 21.27 -7.79 5.08
N GLY A 86 20.50 -6.94 4.37
CA GLY A 86 19.44 -7.37 3.45
C GLY A 86 18.12 -7.77 4.13
N LEU A 87 18.01 -7.60 5.45
CA LEU A 87 16.79 -7.92 6.21
C LEU A 87 15.67 -6.89 5.98
N LEU A 88 16.04 -5.65 5.62
CA LEU A 88 15.11 -4.60 5.19
C LEU A 88 15.11 -4.40 3.66
N LYS A 89 15.28 -5.50 2.92
CA LYS A 89 15.01 -5.60 1.48
C LYS A 89 13.85 -6.55 1.25
N SER A 90 13.03 -6.26 0.23
CA SER A 90 11.89 -7.11 -0.08
C SER A 90 12.34 -8.49 -0.53
N ASP A 91 11.62 -9.53 -0.12
CA ASP A 91 11.84 -10.89 -0.60
C ASP A 91 10.70 -11.31 -1.52
N TYR A 92 10.97 -11.33 -2.82
CA TYR A 92 9.95 -11.64 -3.82
C TYR A 92 9.56 -13.12 -3.88
N ASN A 93 10.40 -14.01 -3.32
CA ASN A 93 10.02 -15.42 -3.20
C ASN A 93 8.91 -15.58 -2.15
N VAL A 94 8.96 -14.78 -1.09
CA VAL A 94 7.91 -14.72 -0.08
C VAL A 94 6.68 -14.01 -0.65
N SER A 95 6.83 -12.83 -1.28
CA SER A 95 5.67 -12.07 -1.75
C SER A 95 4.89 -12.77 -2.87
N GLY A 96 5.57 -13.40 -3.82
CA GLY A 96 4.93 -14.09 -4.94
C GLY A 96 4.15 -15.36 -4.55
N SER A 97 4.44 -15.91 -3.37
CA SER A 97 3.83 -17.17 -2.90
C SER A 97 2.67 -16.95 -1.92
N ASN A 98 2.42 -15.72 -1.49
CA ASN A 98 1.47 -15.42 -0.43
C ASN A 98 0.39 -14.42 -0.90
N PRO A 99 -0.84 -14.48 -0.34
CA PRO A 99 -1.87 -13.50 -0.65
C PRO A 99 -1.45 -12.09 -0.21
N SER A 100 -2.06 -11.06 -0.82
CA SER A 100 -1.87 -9.69 -0.35
C SER A 100 -2.42 -9.53 1.06
N MET A 101 -1.84 -8.59 1.80
CA MET A 101 -2.22 -8.25 3.17
C MET A 101 -2.34 -6.73 3.30
N ARG A 102 -2.96 -6.28 4.39
CA ARG A 102 -3.04 -4.86 4.75
C ARG A 102 -2.09 -4.56 5.91
N LEU A 103 -1.39 -3.44 5.80
CA LEU A 103 -0.66 -2.80 6.88
C LEU A 103 -1.30 -1.45 7.18
N ALA A 104 -1.35 -1.09 8.46
CA ALA A 104 -1.69 0.25 8.91
C ALA A 104 -0.49 0.85 9.64
N PHE A 105 -0.13 2.08 9.32
CA PHE A 105 0.95 2.81 9.96
C PHE A 105 0.38 4.00 10.72
N ARG A 106 0.61 4.02 12.03
CA ARG A 106 0.15 5.06 12.94
C ARG A 106 1.37 5.78 13.49
N TYR A 107 1.48 7.09 13.25
CA TYR A 107 2.56 7.90 13.82
C TYR A 107 2.05 8.72 14.99
N ILE A 108 2.39 8.32 16.22
CA ILE A 108 2.00 8.99 17.46
C ILE A 108 3.08 9.99 17.89
N VAL A 109 2.64 11.21 18.21
CA VAL A 109 3.49 12.28 18.76
C VAL A 109 2.86 12.85 20.02
N ASP A 110 3.70 13.22 20.99
CA ASP A 110 3.24 13.83 22.25
C ASP A 110 2.92 15.32 22.09
N ASP A 111 3.62 16.00 21.17
CA ASP A 111 3.53 17.44 20.96
C ASP A 111 3.75 17.79 19.49
N LEU A 112 2.91 18.68 18.93
CA LEU A 112 3.03 19.13 17.55
C LEU A 112 4.24 20.03 17.29
N HIS A 113 4.81 20.65 18.34
CA HIS A 113 5.92 21.57 18.20
C HIS A 113 7.24 20.89 17.80
N ASP A 114 7.34 19.58 17.99
CA ASP A 114 8.55 18.79 17.73
C ASP A 114 8.28 17.63 16.75
N VAL A 115 7.34 17.85 15.82
CA VAL A 115 6.96 16.82 14.86
C VAL A 115 8.03 16.70 13.81
N CYS A 116 8.81 15.62 13.93
CA CYS A 116 9.59 15.14 12.83
C CYS A 116 8.67 14.71 11.68
N ARG A 117 8.91 15.21 10.46
CA ARG A 117 8.20 14.72 9.27
C ARG A 117 8.72 13.33 8.93
N LEU A 118 7.92 12.32 9.23
CA LEU A 118 8.22 10.94 8.87
C LEU A 118 7.72 10.59 7.48
N PHE A 119 8.51 9.79 6.78
CA PHE A 119 8.20 9.24 5.48
C PHE A 119 8.23 7.72 5.55
N LEU A 120 7.20 7.08 5.02
CA LEU A 120 7.18 5.66 4.72
C LEU A 120 7.86 5.44 3.38
N CYS A 121 8.75 4.46 3.29
CA CYS A 121 9.41 4.08 2.05
C CYS A 121 9.37 2.56 1.89
N TRP A 122 8.99 2.08 0.72
CA TRP A 122 9.08 0.67 0.36
C TRP A 122 10.45 0.41 -0.28
N VAL A 123 11.13 -0.68 0.11
CA VAL A 123 12.44 -1.04 -0.42
C VAL A 123 12.31 -2.31 -1.24
N ASN A 124 12.72 -2.29 -2.51
CA ASN A 124 12.63 -3.46 -3.38
C ASN A 124 13.66 -4.55 -2.99
N GLN A 125 13.72 -5.65 -3.75
CA GLN A 125 14.67 -6.75 -3.49
C GLN A 125 16.15 -6.36 -3.61
N ASP A 126 16.46 -5.38 -4.46
CA ASP A 126 17.83 -4.92 -4.69
C ASP A 126 18.32 -3.98 -3.57
N GLY A 127 17.40 -3.49 -2.72
CA GLY A 127 17.70 -2.42 -1.77
C GLY A 127 17.64 -1.05 -2.43
N ILE A 128 16.70 -0.83 -3.34
CA ILE A 128 16.42 0.49 -3.92
C ILE A 128 15.13 1.00 -3.26
N PRO A 129 15.15 2.21 -2.67
CA PRO A 129 13.98 2.78 -2.02
C PRO A 129 12.99 3.36 -3.04
N PHE A 130 11.71 3.17 -2.79
CA PHE A 130 10.58 3.63 -3.59
C PHE A 130 9.49 4.26 -2.70
N HIS A 131 8.62 5.04 -3.34
CA HIS A 131 7.37 5.55 -2.75
C HIS A 131 7.53 6.26 -1.40
N PHE A 132 8.34 7.31 -1.33
CA PHE A 132 8.44 8.15 -0.13
C PHE A 132 7.11 8.87 0.12
N ARG A 133 6.29 8.35 1.04
CA ARG A 133 4.97 8.87 1.40
C ARG A 133 5.06 9.51 2.77
N PRO A 134 4.70 10.79 2.94
CA PRO A 134 4.68 11.41 4.26
C PRO A 134 3.60 10.74 5.13
N ILE A 135 3.95 10.37 6.36
CA ILE A 135 3.01 9.84 7.36
C ILE A 135 2.51 11.02 8.20
N LYS A 136 1.18 11.14 8.36
CA LYS A 136 0.60 12.20 9.17
C LYS A 136 0.74 11.85 10.65
N PRO A 137 1.20 12.79 11.50
CA PRO A 137 1.23 12.58 12.95
C PRO A 137 -0.20 12.56 13.51
N VAL A 138 -0.37 11.78 14.56
CA VAL A 138 -1.56 11.67 15.39
C VAL A 138 -1.14 12.03 16.79
N LEU A 139 -1.82 13.00 17.40
CA LEU A 139 -1.47 13.41 18.76
C LEU A 139 -1.92 12.38 19.77
N GLU A 140 -1.02 12.00 20.67
CA GLU A 140 -1.42 11.28 21.86
C GLU A 140 -2.32 12.20 22.71
N ALA A 141 -3.37 11.61 23.27
CA ALA A 141 -4.35 12.27 24.11
C ALA A 141 -3.72 12.76 25.44
N GLY A 142 -2.91 13.82 25.40
CA GLY A 142 -2.39 14.50 26.59
C GLY A 142 -3.49 15.26 27.33
N GLU A 143 -3.34 15.41 28.64
CA GLU A 143 -4.21 16.23 29.49
C GLU A 143 -4.33 17.64 28.89
N GLN A 144 -5.55 18.05 28.56
CA GLN A 144 -5.82 19.30 27.86
C GLN A 144 -5.34 20.51 28.68
N GLY A 145 -4.21 21.09 28.26
CA GLY A 145 -3.94 22.49 28.54
C GLY A 145 -5.02 23.35 27.88
N ASN A 146 -5.67 24.22 28.65
CA ASN A 146 -6.76 25.12 28.25
C ASN A 146 -6.35 26.16 27.16
N LEU A 147 -5.94 25.74 25.97
CA LEU A 147 -5.67 26.64 24.85
C LEU A 147 -6.99 26.93 24.09
N ARG A 148 -7.64 28.03 24.47
CA ARG A 148 -8.79 28.60 23.77
C ARG A 148 -8.35 29.20 22.41
N GLY A 149 -8.75 28.60 21.29
CA GLY A 149 -8.93 29.37 20.04
C GLY A 149 -8.41 28.79 18.72
N SER A 150 -7.64 27.69 18.71
CA SER A 150 -7.21 27.02 17.47
C SER A 150 -7.96 25.71 17.25
N ARG A 151 -8.18 25.30 15.98
CA ARG A 151 -8.74 23.99 15.61
C ARG A 151 -7.96 22.91 16.34
N GLN A 152 -8.56 22.34 17.39
CA GLN A 152 -7.88 21.36 18.20
C GLN A 152 -7.79 20.03 17.44
N PRO A 153 -6.62 19.40 17.46
CA PRO A 153 -6.45 18.05 16.94
C PRO A 153 -7.35 17.08 17.72
N GLU A 154 -8.05 16.22 16.99
CA GLU A 154 -8.99 15.26 17.57
C GLU A 154 -8.26 14.21 18.42
N LYS A 155 -8.67 14.11 19.69
CA LYS A 155 -8.18 13.16 20.69
C LYS A 155 -8.46 11.70 20.26
N LEU A 156 -7.51 10.79 20.47
CA LEU A 156 -7.77 9.34 20.36
C LEU A 156 -8.51 8.84 21.61
N ASP A 157 -9.62 8.12 21.43
CA ASP A 157 -10.20 7.32 22.51
C ASP A 157 -9.33 6.08 22.80
N SER A 158 -9.44 5.53 23.99
CA SER A 158 -8.86 4.25 24.40
C SER A 158 -9.20 3.10 23.45
N THR A 159 -10.41 3.09 22.89
CA THR A 159 -10.85 2.14 21.86
C THR A 159 -10.12 2.35 20.53
N ASP A 160 -9.92 3.61 20.14
CA ASP A 160 -9.20 3.97 18.90
C ASP A 160 -7.73 3.55 18.95
N LYS A 161 -7.13 3.47 20.15
CA LYS A 161 -5.74 2.99 20.28
C LYS A 161 -5.57 1.55 19.80
N MET A 162 -6.64 0.75 19.86
CA MET A 162 -6.57 -0.66 19.47
C MET A 162 -7.01 -0.90 18.03
N MET A 163 -7.91 -0.12 17.45
CA MET A 163 -8.42 -0.32 16.08
C MET A 163 -7.76 0.59 15.05
N VAL A 164 -7.75 0.19 13.78
CA VAL A 164 -7.32 1.06 12.67
C VAL A 164 -8.43 2.02 12.29
N THR A 165 -8.07 3.30 12.13
CA THR A 165 -8.98 4.43 11.86
C THR A 165 -8.55 5.19 10.60
N GLU A 166 -9.37 6.12 10.11
CA GLU A 166 -9.06 6.99 8.96
C GLU A 166 -7.81 7.87 9.13
N LYS A 167 -7.30 7.98 10.36
CA LYS A 167 -6.07 8.72 10.67
C LYS A 167 -4.80 7.93 10.33
N ASP A 168 -4.92 6.62 10.19
CA ASP A 168 -3.81 5.73 9.91
C ASP A 168 -3.50 5.68 8.42
N HIS A 169 -2.23 5.52 8.09
CA HIS A 169 -1.79 5.33 6.72
C HIS A 169 -1.87 3.86 6.35
N ILE A 170 -2.76 3.49 5.43
CA ILE A 170 -3.00 2.08 5.07
C ILE A 170 -2.33 1.74 3.75
N GLU A 171 -1.61 0.62 3.73
CA GLU A 171 -1.00 0.05 2.53
C GLU A 171 -1.51 -1.36 2.29
N THR A 172 -1.87 -1.66 1.04
CA THR A 172 -2.05 -3.03 0.57
C THR A 172 -0.71 -3.50 0.01
N THR A 173 -0.18 -4.57 0.57
CA THR A 173 1.17 -5.08 0.29
C THR A 173 1.17 -6.61 0.27
N PHE A 174 2.34 -7.21 0.19
CA PHE A 174 2.53 -8.66 0.31
C PHE A 174 3.49 -8.97 1.47
N PRO A 175 3.36 -10.15 2.11
CA PRO A 175 4.39 -10.67 3.00
C PRO A 175 5.77 -10.65 2.35
N GLY A 176 6.82 -10.37 3.12
CA GLY A 176 8.18 -10.25 2.62
C GLY A 176 8.54 -8.90 2.00
N HIS A 177 7.58 -8.02 1.70
CA HIS A 177 7.90 -6.63 1.35
C HIS A 177 8.56 -5.91 2.52
N ALA A 178 9.58 -5.09 2.26
CA ALA A 178 10.27 -4.34 3.30
C ALA A 178 9.90 -2.85 3.27
N PHE A 179 9.65 -2.29 4.44
CA PHE A 179 9.37 -0.88 4.65
C PHE A 179 10.40 -0.27 5.59
N VAL A 180 10.78 0.96 5.31
CA VAL A 180 11.66 1.76 6.17
C VAL A 180 11.01 3.10 6.48
N PHE A 181 11.26 3.58 7.69
CA PHE A 181 10.79 4.87 8.16
C PHE A 181 11.93 5.85 8.06
N CYS A 182 11.68 6.99 7.41
CA CYS A 182 12.71 7.97 7.14
C CYS A 182 12.37 9.34 7.72
N ARG A 183 13.38 10.03 8.22
CA ARG A 183 13.35 11.46 8.52
C ARG A 183 14.01 12.23 7.38
N LYS A 184 13.38 13.30 6.91
CA LYS A 184 14.04 14.21 5.94
C LYS A 184 15.16 14.99 6.62
N ILE A 185 16.32 15.08 5.98
CA ILE A 185 17.46 15.90 6.40
C ILE A 185 17.41 17.20 5.59
N GLU A 186 17.16 18.33 6.23
CA GLU A 186 17.00 19.62 5.52
C GLU A 186 18.37 20.22 5.12
N ASP A 187 19.40 20.08 5.96
CA ASP A 187 20.72 20.69 5.76
C ASP A 187 21.80 19.66 5.36
N PHE A 188 21.45 18.70 4.49
CA PHE A 188 22.39 17.67 4.05
C PHE A 188 23.45 18.23 3.07
N ASP A 189 24.74 18.01 3.34
CA ASP A 189 25.82 18.42 2.43
C ASP A 189 25.93 17.48 1.23
N PHE A 190 25.33 17.88 0.11
CA PHE A 190 25.40 17.14 -1.16
C PHE A 190 26.77 17.22 -1.85
N GLY A 191 27.77 17.92 -1.29
CA GLY A 191 29.11 18.11 -1.85
C GLY A 191 29.78 16.81 -2.30
N GLN A 192 29.60 15.72 -1.55
CA GLN A 192 30.15 14.41 -1.88
C GLN A 192 29.37 13.69 -3.00
N VAL A 193 28.11 14.06 -3.23
CA VAL A 193 27.19 13.39 -4.18
C VAL A 193 27.21 14.07 -5.56
N LYS A 194 27.89 15.21 -5.74
CA LYS A 194 27.83 16.02 -6.98
C LYS A 194 28.30 15.32 -8.25
N LYS A 195 29.08 14.24 -8.15
CA LYS A 195 29.61 13.50 -9.31
C LYS A 195 28.73 12.35 -9.82
N TRP A 196 27.57 12.13 -9.20
CA TRP A 196 26.77 10.95 -9.48
C TRP A 196 25.67 11.30 -10.49
N LYS A 197 25.70 10.64 -11.65
CA LYS A 197 24.56 10.59 -12.57
C LYS A 197 23.60 9.55 -12.02
N SER A 198 22.44 9.98 -11.53
CA SER A 198 21.39 9.05 -11.16
C SER A 198 20.56 8.75 -12.39
N ASP A 199 20.25 7.48 -12.64
CA ASP A 199 19.30 7.08 -13.69
C ASP A 199 17.84 7.34 -13.23
N GLY A 200 17.63 8.44 -12.48
CA GLY A 200 16.37 8.75 -11.78
C GLY A 200 16.07 7.86 -10.56
N LYS A 201 16.95 6.91 -10.23
CA LYS A 201 16.83 6.05 -9.04
C LYS A 201 17.47 6.72 -7.83
N PRO A 202 16.89 6.58 -6.62
CA PRO A 202 17.55 7.07 -5.41
C PRO A 202 18.89 6.39 -5.18
N ILE A 203 19.84 7.17 -4.67
CA ILE A 203 21.17 6.73 -4.26
C ILE A 203 21.09 6.37 -2.77
N VAL A 204 21.72 5.26 -2.40
CA VAL A 204 21.84 4.83 -1.01
C VAL A 204 23.27 5.09 -0.54
N LEU A 205 23.41 5.82 0.55
CA LEU A 205 24.69 6.15 1.18
C LEU A 205 24.74 5.51 2.58
N THR A 206 25.92 5.06 2.98
CA THR A 206 26.21 4.68 4.38
C THR A 206 27.22 5.68 4.92
N GLU A 207 26.84 6.43 5.95
CA GLU A 207 27.70 7.41 6.61
C GLU A 207 27.58 7.26 8.13
N GLY A 208 28.71 7.10 8.82
CA GLY A 208 28.71 6.90 10.28
C GLY A 208 27.93 5.65 10.76
N GLY A 209 27.80 4.63 9.90
CA GLY A 209 26.99 3.44 10.19
C GLY A 209 25.48 3.64 10.00
N MET A 210 25.08 4.76 9.40
CA MET A 210 23.69 5.13 9.16
C MET A 210 23.38 5.09 7.67
N THR A 211 22.22 4.55 7.31
CA THR A 211 21.73 4.51 5.93
C THR A 211 20.97 5.81 5.59
N ILE A 212 21.38 6.45 4.50
CA ILE A 212 20.80 7.69 3.99
C ILE A 212 20.37 7.47 2.53
N PHE A 213 19.12 7.82 2.21
CA PHE A 213 18.64 7.84 0.83
C PHE A 213 18.68 9.25 0.27
N VAL A 214 19.32 9.41 -0.87
CA VAL A 214 19.37 10.66 -1.62
C VAL A 214 18.62 10.48 -2.92
N ARG A 215 17.65 11.35 -3.20
CA ARG A 215 16.89 11.32 -4.45
C ARG A 215 16.80 12.68 -5.09
N GLU A 216 16.57 12.70 -6.39
CA GLU A 216 16.20 13.90 -7.10
C GLU A 216 14.72 14.23 -6.83
N LYS A 217 14.43 15.48 -6.47
CA LYS A 217 13.06 15.95 -6.35
C LYS A 217 12.46 15.95 -7.74
N LYS A 218 11.42 15.17 -7.94
CA LYS A 218 10.61 15.28 -9.16
C LYS A 218 10.08 16.70 -9.19
N SER A 219 10.63 17.53 -10.08
CA SER A 219 10.04 18.84 -10.31
C SER A 219 8.60 18.55 -10.71
N LEU A 220 7.64 19.02 -9.90
CA LEU A 220 6.26 19.12 -10.35
C LEU A 220 6.34 20.11 -11.51
N ALA A 221 6.63 19.59 -12.69
CA ALA A 221 6.74 20.37 -13.89
C ALA A 221 5.34 20.93 -14.09
N SER A 222 5.13 22.14 -13.54
CA SER A 222 4.08 23.01 -14.00
C SER A 222 4.21 22.96 -15.51
N LYS A 223 3.13 22.61 -16.21
CA LYS A 223 3.02 22.65 -17.67
C LYS A 223 3.14 24.11 -18.16
N SER A 224 4.14 24.85 -17.70
CA SER A 224 4.47 26.19 -18.13
C SER A 224 5.12 26.05 -19.50
N SER A 225 4.45 26.62 -20.48
CA SER A 225 4.81 26.83 -21.88
C SER A 225 6.31 26.67 -22.20
N LYS A 226 6.59 25.92 -23.28
CA LYS A 226 7.87 25.60 -23.95
C LYS A 226 8.88 26.74 -24.21
N LYS A 227 8.68 27.96 -23.69
CA LYS A 227 9.48 29.13 -24.08
C LYS A 227 10.68 29.43 -23.17
N ASP A 228 10.79 28.78 -22.01
CA ASP A 228 11.85 29.06 -21.01
C ASP A 228 12.83 27.90 -20.75
N GLU A 229 12.94 26.92 -21.67
CA GLU A 229 13.81 25.73 -21.49
C GLU A 229 15.32 26.02 -21.56
N ALA A 230 15.75 27.14 -22.13
CA ALA A 230 17.18 27.38 -22.38
C ALA A 230 17.97 27.94 -21.16
N VAL A 231 17.31 28.39 -20.08
CA VAL A 231 17.99 29.02 -18.92
C VAL A 231 18.05 28.10 -17.69
N LYS A 232 17.48 26.90 -17.74
CA LYS A 232 17.29 26.04 -16.56
C LYS A 232 18.34 24.93 -16.35
N ALA A 233 19.35 24.84 -17.21
CA ALA A 233 20.31 23.73 -17.24
C ALA A 233 21.38 23.75 -16.11
N GLU A 234 21.50 24.82 -15.32
CA GLU A 234 22.49 24.90 -14.24
C GLU A 234 21.90 25.04 -12.83
N ARG A 235 20.58 24.92 -12.67
CA ARG A 235 20.04 24.72 -11.31
C ARG A 235 20.35 23.29 -10.90
N GLU A 236 21.50 23.14 -10.24
CA GLU A 236 21.85 22.05 -9.34
C GLU A 236 20.56 21.49 -8.74
N GLY A 237 20.13 20.34 -9.26
CA GLY A 237 18.76 19.87 -9.07
C GLY A 237 18.43 19.76 -7.59
N ASP A 238 17.23 20.22 -7.19
CA ASP A 238 16.72 20.05 -5.84
C ASP A 238 16.85 18.56 -5.47
N ARG A 239 17.84 18.21 -4.66
CA ARG A 239 18.00 16.87 -4.10
C ARG A 239 17.40 16.85 -2.71
N GLU A 240 16.89 15.69 -2.32
CA GLU A 240 16.36 15.45 -0.98
C GLU A 240 17.11 14.28 -0.36
N ALA A 241 17.48 14.43 0.91
CA ALA A 241 18.13 13.39 1.70
C ALA A 241 17.21 12.90 2.82
N TYR A 242 17.24 11.61 3.08
CA TYR A 242 16.37 10.92 4.02
C TYR A 242 17.18 9.96 4.87
N LEU A 243 17.22 10.20 6.18
CA LEU A 243 17.84 9.30 7.15
C LEU A 243 16.91 8.14 7.46
N VAL A 244 17.37 6.90 7.35
CA VAL A 244 16.63 5.73 7.83
C VAL A 244 16.67 5.71 9.35
N ILE A 245 15.51 5.75 9.99
CA ILE A 245 15.38 5.80 11.46
C ILE A 245 14.68 4.57 12.06
N GLY A 246 14.13 3.70 11.19
CA GLY A 246 13.47 2.47 11.60
C GLY A 246 13.06 1.65 10.38
N GLY A 247 12.55 0.45 10.61
CA GLY A 247 12.05 -0.39 9.52
C GLY A 247 11.23 -1.59 9.99
N PHE A 248 10.52 -2.18 9.04
CA PHE A 248 9.66 -3.32 9.25
C PHE A 248 9.51 -4.14 7.98
N ARG A 249 9.60 -5.47 8.09
CA ARG A 249 9.34 -6.41 7.00
C ARG A 249 8.27 -7.40 7.45
N PRO A 250 6.98 -7.24 7.10
CA PRO A 250 5.92 -8.17 7.48
C PRO A 250 6.24 -9.62 7.09
N ASN A 251 5.98 -10.53 8.02
CA ASN A 251 5.88 -11.96 7.74
C ASN A 251 4.48 -12.30 7.24
N VAL A 252 4.32 -13.56 6.81
CA VAL A 252 3.00 -14.13 6.48
C VAL A 252 2.08 -13.98 7.69
N MET A 253 0.83 -13.57 7.44
CA MET A 253 -0.19 -13.49 8.49
C MET A 253 -0.35 -14.88 9.13
N PRO A 254 -0.34 -14.99 10.47
CA PRO A 254 -0.56 -16.27 11.11
C PRO A 254 -1.96 -16.75 10.74
N GLU A 255 -2.05 -17.97 10.20
CA GLU A 255 -3.35 -18.60 10.02
C GLU A 255 -3.98 -18.72 11.42
N GLU A 256 -5.16 -18.11 11.59
CA GLU A 256 -6.02 -18.44 12.71
C GLU A 256 -6.20 -19.93 12.62
N GLY A 257 -5.77 -20.64 13.67
CA GLY A 257 -5.85 -22.09 13.63
C GLY A 257 -7.32 -22.37 13.45
N THR A 258 -7.70 -22.92 12.30
CA THR A 258 -9.03 -23.49 12.09
C THR A 258 -9.16 -24.47 13.24
N SER A 259 -9.82 -24.05 14.31
CA SER A 259 -10.08 -24.95 15.43
C SER A 259 -10.87 -26.05 14.77
N ASP A 260 -10.31 -27.26 14.74
CA ASP A 260 -10.94 -28.45 14.19
C ASP A 260 -12.18 -28.78 15.02
N SER A 261 -13.20 -27.91 14.96
CA SER A 261 -14.50 -28.10 15.55
C SER A 261 -15.26 -29.01 14.62
N GLU A 262 -15.10 -30.31 14.90
CA GLU A 262 -15.75 -31.42 14.22
C GLU A 262 -17.27 -31.20 14.12
N GLU A 263 -17.77 -31.30 12.88
CA GLU A 263 -19.08 -31.82 12.48
C GLU A 263 -20.34 -31.23 13.15
N GLY A 264 -20.74 -30.05 12.67
CA GLY A 264 -22.12 -29.58 12.75
C GLY A 264 -22.60 -29.14 11.36
N THR A 265 -23.21 -30.03 10.59
CA THR A 265 -23.88 -29.72 9.31
C THR A 265 -25.03 -28.75 9.54
N SER A 266 -24.79 -27.46 9.28
CA SER A 266 -25.81 -26.42 9.21
C SER A 266 -25.74 -25.79 7.82
N ASP A 267 -26.68 -26.15 6.94
CA ASP A 267 -26.81 -25.67 5.55
C ASP A 267 -27.34 -24.22 5.47
N SER A 268 -26.79 -23.29 6.26
CA SER A 268 -27.07 -21.86 6.07
C SER A 268 -26.05 -21.28 5.10
N GLU A 269 -26.44 -21.11 3.83
CA GLU A 269 -25.68 -20.45 2.75
C GLU A 269 -25.55 -18.92 2.94
N ASP A 270 -25.51 -18.46 4.19
CA ASP A 270 -25.22 -17.06 4.46
C ASP A 270 -23.73 -16.86 4.13
N GLU A 271 -23.45 -16.09 3.07
CA GLU A 271 -22.11 -15.67 2.67
C GLU A 271 -21.50 -14.84 3.81
N ASP A 272 -20.93 -15.54 4.80
CA ASP A 272 -20.24 -14.92 5.93
C ASP A 272 -19.13 -14.04 5.36
N PHE A 273 -19.28 -12.74 5.56
CA PHE A 273 -18.27 -11.75 5.23
C PHE A 273 -16.95 -12.22 5.87
N ASP A 274 -15.98 -12.56 5.04
CA ASP A 274 -14.70 -13.11 5.49
C ASP A 274 -14.06 -12.16 6.51
N GLU A 275 -14.20 -12.46 7.81
CA GLU A 275 -13.67 -11.62 8.90
C GLU A 275 -12.15 -11.39 8.74
N ARG A 276 -11.49 -12.29 8.00
CA ARG A 276 -10.09 -12.20 7.58
C ARG A 276 -9.78 -10.95 6.76
N GLU A 277 -10.73 -10.39 6.02
CA GLU A 277 -10.54 -9.16 5.26
C GLU A 277 -10.35 -7.92 6.14
N LEU A 278 -10.82 -7.98 7.40
CA LEU A 278 -10.67 -6.90 8.37
C LEU A 278 -9.37 -6.99 9.16
N LEU A 279 -8.68 -8.13 9.14
CA LEU A 279 -7.41 -8.30 9.84
C LEU A 279 -6.30 -7.48 9.19
N VAL A 280 -5.58 -6.72 10.03
CA VAL A 280 -4.53 -5.80 9.62
C VAL A 280 -3.39 -5.83 10.64
N GLN A 281 -2.15 -5.73 10.18
CA GLN A 281 -1.02 -5.45 11.07
C GLN A 281 -0.93 -3.94 11.26
N LEU A 282 -1.09 -3.49 12.50
CA LEU A 282 -0.93 -2.10 12.89
C LEU A 282 0.50 -1.89 13.41
N ILE A 283 1.24 -1.03 12.71
CA ILE A 283 2.57 -0.56 13.08
C ILE A 283 2.41 0.82 13.72
N THR A 284 2.68 0.90 15.01
CA THR A 284 2.66 2.16 15.77
C THR A 284 4.08 2.69 15.89
N LEU A 285 4.29 3.90 15.42
CA LEU A 285 5.54 4.65 15.48
C LEU A 285 5.37 5.73 16.55
N THR A 286 6.12 5.64 17.65
CA THR A 286 6.07 6.64 18.72
C THR A 286 7.42 7.34 18.81
N LEU A 287 7.40 8.66 18.70
CA LEU A 287 8.61 9.46 18.86
C LEU A 287 9.00 9.53 20.34
N CYS A 288 10.08 8.86 20.74
CA CYS A 288 10.59 8.98 22.09
C CYS A 288 11.43 10.25 22.19
N LYS A 289 10.92 11.26 22.90
CA LYS A 289 11.74 12.37 23.39
C LYS A 289 12.70 11.80 24.42
N ASP A 290 13.91 11.50 23.99
CA ASP A 290 14.85 10.77 24.81
C ASP A 290 15.11 11.50 26.14
N GLN A 291 15.21 10.69 27.20
CA GLN A 291 15.44 11.11 28.57
C GLN A 291 16.88 11.62 28.83
N LEU A 292 17.59 12.03 27.77
CA LEU A 292 18.99 12.45 27.76
C LEU A 292 19.26 13.68 28.65
N SER A 293 18.24 14.39 29.11
CA SER A 293 18.38 15.54 30.00
C SER A 293 18.42 15.22 31.50
N LYS A 294 18.29 13.95 31.93
CA LYS A 294 18.19 13.61 33.38
C LYS A 294 19.47 13.09 34.05
N SER A 295 20.61 12.97 33.36
CA SER A 295 21.82 12.37 33.94
C SER A 295 22.89 13.34 34.46
N SER A 296 22.67 14.67 34.53
CA SER A 296 23.74 15.62 34.85
C SER A 296 23.60 16.45 36.15
N GLU A 297 22.64 16.18 37.03
CA GLU A 297 22.50 16.93 38.31
C GLU A 297 22.32 16.00 39.53
N LYS A 298 23.04 14.88 39.59
CA LYS A 298 23.28 14.21 40.87
C LYS A 298 24.77 14.21 41.17
N ASP A 299 25.16 15.21 41.95
CA ASP A 299 26.45 15.28 42.61
C ASP A 299 26.70 14.00 43.43
N GLY A 300 27.66 13.19 42.97
CA GLY A 300 28.63 12.52 43.82
C GLY A 300 28.18 11.46 44.82
N GLU A 301 27.50 10.39 44.39
CA GLU A 301 27.59 9.10 45.08
C GLU A 301 27.95 7.97 44.10
N ASP A 302 29.10 7.36 44.37
CA ASP A 302 29.76 6.29 43.62
C ASP A 302 28.92 4.99 43.74
N ILE A 303 27.91 4.84 42.89
CA ILE A 303 27.10 3.61 42.82
C ILE A 303 27.66 2.76 41.68
N GLY A 304 28.48 1.76 42.04
CA GLY A 304 28.91 0.72 41.11
C GLY A 304 27.70 -0.02 40.53
N CYS A 305 27.47 0.09 39.22
CA CYS A 305 26.45 -0.71 38.55
C CYS A 305 26.99 -2.11 38.22
N GLU A 306 26.80 -3.07 39.12
CA GLU A 306 27.01 -4.50 38.82
C GLU A 306 25.81 -5.13 38.05
N ASP A 307 24.67 -4.44 37.94
CA ASP A 307 23.41 -5.02 37.41
C ASP A 307 22.99 -4.53 36.00
N CYS A 308 23.80 -3.71 35.33
CA CYS A 308 23.46 -3.16 34.00
C CYS A 308 23.72 -4.13 32.82
N ALA A 309 24.24 -5.34 33.07
CA ALA A 309 24.56 -6.32 32.03
C ALA A 309 23.46 -7.38 31.88
N LEU A 310 22.36 -7.04 31.19
CA LEU A 310 21.49 -8.09 30.65
C LEU A 310 22.13 -8.68 29.38
N PRO A 311 22.42 -9.99 29.33
CA PRO A 311 23.13 -10.60 28.23
C PRO A 311 22.22 -10.75 27.00
N ILE A 312 22.67 -10.21 25.86
CA ILE A 312 22.14 -10.53 24.53
C ILE A 312 22.27 -12.06 24.33
N PRO A 313 21.17 -12.82 24.13
CA PRO A 313 21.19 -14.28 24.25
C PRO A 313 22.13 -15.04 23.29
N PHE A 314 22.60 -14.41 22.21
CA PHE A 314 23.40 -15.06 21.17
C PHE A 314 24.91 -14.73 21.20
N LEU A 315 25.40 -13.91 22.15
CA LEU A 315 26.82 -13.54 22.25
C LEU A 315 27.56 -14.20 23.44
N ARG A 316 27.29 -15.48 23.71
CA ARG A 316 28.00 -16.23 24.74
C ARG A 316 29.33 -16.76 24.18
N ASN A 317 30.41 -15.95 24.20
CA ASN A 317 31.82 -16.37 24.39
C ASN A 317 32.91 -15.34 24.02
N VAL A 318 32.61 -14.07 23.78
CA VAL A 318 33.66 -13.05 23.54
C VAL A 318 33.87 -12.21 24.80
N ARG A 319 35.01 -12.37 25.48
CA ARG A 319 35.43 -11.44 26.55
C ARG A 319 35.82 -10.10 25.91
N PRO A 320 35.17 -8.98 26.24
CA PRO A 320 35.59 -7.69 25.72
C PRO A 320 36.91 -7.27 26.37
N LYS A 321 37.95 -7.09 25.57
CA LYS A 321 39.11 -6.29 25.98
C LYS A 321 38.67 -4.83 25.93
N HIS A 322 38.59 -4.17 27.08
CA HIS A 322 38.43 -2.72 27.15
C HIS A 322 39.68 -2.05 26.56
N THR A 323 39.56 -1.59 25.32
CA THR A 323 40.43 -0.55 24.77
C THR A 323 39.62 0.73 24.69
N ASN A 324 39.96 1.72 25.52
CA ASN A 324 39.48 3.09 25.37
C ASN A 324 40.12 3.65 24.09
N ALA A 325 39.39 3.57 22.98
CA ALA A 325 39.92 3.98 21.69
C ALA A 325 38.86 4.58 20.76
N PHE A 326 38.00 5.47 21.23
CA PHE A 326 37.32 6.43 20.35
C PHE A 326 37.05 7.74 21.09
N VAL A 327 37.90 8.74 20.85
CA VAL A 327 37.48 10.14 20.93
C VAL A 327 36.59 10.34 19.70
N SER A 328 35.27 10.34 19.90
CA SER A 328 34.28 10.58 18.85
C SER A 328 34.45 12.01 18.33
N THR A 329 35.26 12.17 17.30
CA THR A 329 35.37 13.39 16.52
C THR A 329 34.32 13.30 15.43
N GLY A 330 33.12 13.76 15.74
CA GLY A 330 32.05 13.84 14.77
C GLY A 330 30.76 14.33 15.41
N ASP A 331 30.61 15.66 15.46
CA ASP A 331 29.32 16.38 15.63
C ASP A 331 28.32 16.08 14.48
N LEU A 332 28.48 14.95 13.78
CA LEU A 332 28.16 14.87 12.36
C LEU A 332 26.70 14.52 12.08
N LEU A 333 25.99 13.93 13.02
CA LEU A 333 24.55 13.76 12.93
C LEU A 333 23.99 13.80 14.35
N ASP A 334 23.30 14.89 14.69
CA ASP A 334 22.35 14.87 15.81
C ASP A 334 21.38 13.71 15.52
N ILE A 335 21.61 12.57 16.21
CA ILE A 335 20.98 11.27 15.94
C ILE A 335 19.46 11.39 16.01
N GLY A 336 18.97 12.48 16.58
CA GLY A 336 17.57 12.81 16.62
C GLY A 336 16.83 11.89 17.58
N PRO A 337 15.52 12.11 17.71
CA PRO A 337 14.69 11.29 18.58
C PRO A 337 14.67 9.83 18.13
N VAL A 338 14.77 8.92 19.10
CA VAL A 338 14.60 7.48 18.88
C VAL A 338 13.13 7.19 18.57
N LEU A 339 12.87 6.30 17.60
CA LEU A 339 11.52 5.91 17.22
C LEU A 339 11.17 4.56 17.83
N LYS A 340 10.22 4.51 18.77
CA LYS A 340 9.69 3.21 19.21
C LYS A 340 8.75 2.67 18.13
N VAL A 341 9.01 1.46 17.64
CA VAL A 341 8.15 0.79 16.66
C VAL A 341 7.50 -0.41 17.33
N ASP A 342 6.19 -0.35 17.54
CA ASP A 342 5.38 -1.44 18.07
C ASP A 342 4.53 -2.04 16.93
N VAL A 343 4.38 -3.36 16.91
CA VAL A 343 3.58 -4.06 15.88
C VAL A 343 2.56 -4.95 16.57
N CYS A 344 1.29 -4.83 16.19
CA CYS A 344 0.23 -5.69 16.67
C CYS A 344 -0.71 -6.12 15.52
N LEU A 345 -1.43 -7.23 15.75
CA LEU A 345 -2.57 -7.59 14.92
C LEU A 345 -3.82 -6.92 15.48
N THR A 346 -4.62 -6.35 14.59
CA THR A 346 -5.88 -5.74 14.95
C THR A 346 -6.87 -5.79 13.78
N GLN A 347 -8.03 -5.17 13.97
CA GLN A 347 -9.08 -5.03 12.98
C GLN A 347 -9.18 -3.59 12.46
N LEU A 348 -9.59 -3.48 11.20
CA LEU A 348 -10.10 -2.24 10.64
C LEU A 348 -11.41 -1.85 11.34
N ASP A 349 -11.62 -0.56 11.59
CA ASP A 349 -12.95 -0.04 11.95
C ASP A 349 -13.96 -0.48 10.88
N PRO A 350 -14.96 -1.33 11.23
CA PRO A 350 -15.87 -1.91 10.26
C PRO A 350 -16.96 -0.94 9.80
N THR A 351 -16.97 0.31 10.30
CA THR A 351 -17.94 1.33 9.91
C THR A 351 -18.02 1.45 8.39
N PRO A 352 -19.18 1.19 7.76
CA PRO A 352 -19.29 1.20 6.31
C PRO A 352 -19.08 2.61 5.75
N LEU A 353 -18.50 2.67 4.56
CA LEU A 353 -18.37 3.91 3.81
C LEU A 353 -19.76 4.41 3.38
N ASP A 354 -20.19 5.57 3.87
CA ASP A 354 -21.43 6.20 3.42
C ASP A 354 -21.29 6.76 1.99
N THR A 355 -21.96 6.11 1.05
CA THR A 355 -22.07 6.49 -0.36
C THR A 355 -23.45 7.01 -0.75
N SER A 356 -24.34 7.24 0.23
CA SER A 356 -25.71 7.74 0.00
C SER A 356 -25.75 9.11 -0.68
N ASN A 357 -24.67 9.88 -0.58
CA ASN A 357 -24.53 11.20 -1.21
C ASN A 357 -24.17 11.14 -2.70
N LYS A 358 -24.05 9.95 -3.31
CA LYS A 358 -23.79 9.82 -4.75
C LYS A 358 -24.96 10.32 -5.57
N ILE A 359 -24.67 11.22 -6.50
CA ILE A 359 -25.64 11.81 -7.43
C ILE A 359 -25.51 11.09 -8.77
N TYR A 360 -26.65 10.75 -9.37
CA TYR A 360 -26.70 10.15 -10.70
C TYR A 360 -27.62 10.94 -11.61
N GLU A 361 -27.17 11.16 -12.83
CA GLU A 361 -27.95 11.78 -13.91
C GLU A 361 -28.75 10.71 -14.64
N GLU A 362 -30.03 11.00 -14.91
CA GLU A 362 -30.87 10.15 -15.76
C GLU A 362 -30.56 10.43 -17.23
N VAL A 363 -30.10 9.41 -17.96
CA VAL A 363 -29.81 9.49 -19.38
C VAL A 363 -30.32 8.24 -20.11
N VAL A 364 -30.52 8.33 -21.42
CA VAL A 364 -30.85 7.18 -22.26
C VAL A 364 -29.65 6.89 -23.16
N LEU A 365 -29.06 5.71 -23.03
CA LEU A 365 -27.91 5.26 -23.80
C LEU A 365 -28.30 4.03 -24.62
N GLY A 366 -28.07 4.04 -25.93
CA GLY A 366 -28.43 2.90 -26.79
C GLY A 366 -29.92 2.51 -26.78
N GLY A 367 -30.81 3.40 -26.31
CA GLY A 367 -32.23 3.13 -26.11
C GLY A 367 -32.58 2.49 -24.76
N TRP A 368 -31.64 2.41 -23.82
CA TRP A 368 -31.85 1.88 -22.47
C TRP A 368 -31.74 2.99 -21.42
N PRO A 369 -32.58 3.02 -20.36
CA PRO A 369 -32.44 4.01 -19.30
C PRO A 369 -31.21 3.73 -18.44
N CYS A 370 -30.42 4.76 -18.19
CA CYS A 370 -29.20 4.70 -17.40
C CYS A 370 -29.19 5.76 -16.30
N ARG A 371 -28.50 5.43 -15.20
CA ARG A 371 -28.21 6.30 -14.06
C ARG A 371 -26.69 6.49 -14.02
N VAL A 372 -26.20 7.66 -14.38
CA VAL A 372 -24.77 7.87 -14.65
C VAL A 372 -24.19 8.89 -13.69
N GLU A 373 -23.10 8.53 -13.01
CA GLU A 373 -22.37 9.46 -12.14
C GLU A 373 -21.78 10.63 -12.96
N PRO A 374 -21.89 11.89 -12.50
CA PRO A 374 -21.36 13.04 -13.21
C PRO A 374 -19.89 12.88 -13.63
N GLY A 375 -19.64 13.07 -14.93
CA GLY A 375 -18.30 12.97 -15.51
C GLY A 375 -17.79 11.55 -15.75
N CYS A 376 -18.64 10.51 -15.72
CA CYS A 376 -18.34 9.20 -16.34
C CYS A 376 -17.96 9.36 -17.82
N PHE A 377 -18.63 10.29 -18.50
CA PHE A 377 -18.35 10.67 -19.88
C PHE A 377 -17.89 12.12 -19.86
N PRO A 378 -16.57 12.41 -19.84
CA PRO A 378 -16.07 13.78 -19.80
C PRO A 378 -16.60 14.57 -21.00
N SER A 379 -16.91 15.85 -20.74
CA SER A 379 -17.42 16.79 -21.75
C SER A 379 -16.41 17.14 -22.84
N ASP A 380 -15.14 16.81 -22.61
CA ASP A 380 -14.08 16.98 -23.59
C ASP A 380 -14.39 16.08 -24.79
N LEU A 381 -14.73 16.74 -25.89
CA LEU A 381 -15.09 16.12 -27.15
C LEU A 381 -13.81 15.56 -27.78
N ASP A 382 -13.62 14.24 -27.72
CA ASP A 382 -12.52 13.59 -28.45
C ASP A 382 -12.68 13.75 -29.97
N ASP A 383 -13.92 13.89 -30.44
CA ASP A 383 -14.26 14.08 -31.84
C ASP A 383 -14.86 15.49 -32.08
N PRO A 384 -14.08 16.41 -32.67
CA PRO A 384 -14.54 17.78 -32.95
C PRO A 384 -15.62 17.84 -34.04
N VAL A 385 -15.87 16.74 -34.78
CA VAL A 385 -16.83 16.68 -35.88
C VAL A 385 -18.19 16.19 -35.40
N THR A 386 -18.23 15.13 -34.59
CA THR A 386 -19.50 14.57 -34.09
C THR A 386 -19.94 15.21 -32.78
N GLY A 387 -19.02 15.80 -32.01
CA GLY A 387 -19.32 16.30 -30.67
C GLY A 387 -19.78 15.20 -29.72
N VAL A 388 -19.39 13.95 -29.97
CA VAL A 388 -19.72 12.80 -29.11
C VAL A 388 -18.43 12.27 -28.50
N ASN A 389 -18.46 12.07 -27.18
CA ASN A 389 -17.40 11.39 -26.44
C ASN A 389 -17.24 9.94 -26.95
N SER A 390 -16.02 9.54 -27.32
CA SER A 390 -15.75 8.25 -27.95
C SER A 390 -16.13 7.04 -27.08
N LEU A 391 -15.88 7.15 -25.76
CA LEU A 391 -16.23 6.14 -24.76
C LEU A 391 -17.75 6.01 -24.61
N ARG A 392 -18.46 7.14 -24.56
CA ARG A 392 -19.94 7.13 -24.50
C ARG A 392 -20.53 6.42 -25.71
N LYS A 393 -20.05 6.75 -26.91
CA LYS A 393 -20.53 6.14 -28.16
C LYS A 393 -20.29 4.62 -28.15
N ARG A 394 -19.09 4.19 -27.77
CA ARG A 394 -18.75 2.76 -27.66
C ARG A 394 -19.69 2.04 -26.69
N PHE A 395 -19.92 2.61 -25.50
CA PHE A 395 -20.84 2.03 -24.54
C PHE A 395 -22.29 1.95 -25.07
N GLU A 396 -22.77 2.99 -25.76
CA GLU A 396 -24.09 2.98 -26.41
C GLU A 396 -24.20 1.89 -27.49
N ASP A 397 -23.13 1.66 -28.26
CA ASP A 397 -23.07 0.62 -29.28
C ASP A 397 -23.06 -0.78 -28.65
N ASP A 398 -22.22 -1.00 -27.64
CA ASP A 398 -22.13 -2.26 -26.88
C ASP A 398 -23.49 -2.59 -26.21
N LEU A 399 -24.13 -1.60 -25.60
CA LEU A 399 -25.43 -1.78 -24.96
C LEU A 399 -26.51 -2.11 -26.00
N ARG A 400 -26.50 -1.47 -27.17
CA ARG A 400 -27.45 -1.76 -28.26
C ARG A 400 -27.29 -3.18 -28.77
N GLU A 401 -26.06 -3.66 -28.92
CA GLU A 401 -25.75 -5.03 -29.33
C GLU A 401 -26.21 -6.04 -28.28
N ALA A 402 -25.89 -5.82 -27.01
CA ALA A 402 -26.35 -6.65 -25.90
C ALA A 402 -27.89 -6.72 -25.84
N CYS A 403 -28.57 -5.59 -26.05
CA CYS A 403 -30.03 -5.52 -26.07
C CYS A 403 -30.64 -6.22 -27.28
N ALA A 404 -29.96 -6.27 -28.42
CA ALA A 404 -30.42 -6.97 -29.61
C ALA A 404 -30.41 -8.50 -29.44
N ALA A 405 -29.58 -9.02 -28.52
CA ALA A 405 -29.55 -10.44 -28.17
C ALA A 405 -30.76 -10.89 -27.31
N LEU A 406 -31.49 -9.94 -26.70
CA LEU A 406 -32.66 -10.25 -25.87
C LEU A 406 -33.93 -10.43 -26.72
N PRO A 407 -34.82 -11.38 -26.37
CA PRO A 407 -36.15 -11.47 -26.97
C PRO A 407 -36.92 -10.15 -26.84
N PRO A 408 -37.71 -9.73 -27.86
CA PRO A 408 -38.35 -8.41 -27.85
C PRO A 408 -39.19 -8.10 -26.60
N HIS A 409 -39.97 -9.07 -26.12
CA HIS A 409 -40.80 -8.92 -24.92
C HIS A 409 -39.97 -8.78 -23.63
N ALA A 410 -38.82 -9.47 -23.55
CA ALA A 410 -37.90 -9.35 -22.42
C ALA A 410 -37.21 -8.00 -22.42
N ARG A 411 -36.75 -7.53 -23.60
CA ARG A 411 -36.17 -6.20 -23.78
C ARG A 411 -37.13 -5.10 -23.34
N GLU A 412 -38.38 -5.14 -23.79
CA GLU A 412 -39.39 -4.13 -23.42
C GLU A 412 -39.62 -4.10 -21.89
N LYS A 413 -39.76 -5.27 -21.26
CA LYS A 413 -39.94 -5.35 -19.81
C LYS A 413 -38.73 -4.83 -19.05
N LEU A 414 -37.52 -5.27 -19.43
CA LEU A 414 -36.27 -4.88 -18.76
C LEU A 414 -35.94 -3.40 -18.94
N GLN A 415 -36.23 -2.81 -20.12
CA GLN A 415 -36.10 -1.37 -20.34
C GLN A 415 -36.99 -0.55 -19.41
N GLN A 416 -38.14 -1.07 -18.99
CA GLN A 416 -39.05 -0.37 -18.07
C GLN A 416 -38.65 -0.55 -16.60
N SER A 417 -38.16 -1.73 -16.23
CA SER A 417 -37.93 -2.10 -14.82
C SER A 417 -36.48 -1.97 -14.35
N THR A 418 -35.51 -1.93 -15.26
CA THR A 418 -34.10 -2.23 -14.92
C THR A 418 -33.16 -1.19 -15.53
N PRO A 419 -33.06 0.01 -14.93
CA PRO A 419 -32.06 0.99 -15.36
C PRO A 419 -30.64 0.48 -15.12
N VAL A 420 -29.72 0.83 -16.02
CA VAL A 420 -28.29 0.51 -15.88
C VAL A 420 -27.58 1.61 -15.09
N TRP A 421 -26.86 1.24 -14.04
CA TRP A 421 -26.10 2.19 -13.21
C TRP A 421 -24.65 2.22 -13.65
N ILE A 422 -24.11 3.40 -13.92
CA ILE A 422 -22.74 3.61 -14.38
C ILE A 422 -22.02 4.49 -13.37
N ASN A 423 -21.10 3.88 -12.63
CA ASN A 423 -20.26 4.55 -11.65
C ASN A 423 -18.99 5.07 -12.32
N LYS A 424 -18.60 6.31 -12.00
CA LYS A 424 -17.27 6.84 -12.30
C LYS A 424 -16.28 6.38 -11.24
N SER A 425 -16.75 6.33 -10.00
CA SER A 425 -15.93 5.96 -8.85
C SER A 425 -16.69 4.94 -8.01
N GLN A 426 -16.36 3.66 -8.16
CA GLN A 426 -16.91 2.63 -7.28
C GLN A 426 -16.03 2.50 -6.02
N SER A 427 -16.64 2.75 -4.87
CA SER A 427 -16.04 2.58 -3.55
C SER A 427 -17.05 1.91 -2.62
N TYR A 428 -16.62 0.91 -1.87
CA TYR A 428 -17.45 0.19 -0.89
C TYR A 428 -16.59 -0.36 0.25
N GLY A 429 -17.23 -0.97 1.25
CA GLY A 429 -16.55 -1.57 2.41
C GLY A 429 -16.26 -0.56 3.53
N PRO A 430 -15.32 -0.88 4.43
CA PRO A 430 -15.02 -0.03 5.59
C PRO A 430 -14.55 1.37 5.18
N LYS A 431 -15.07 2.39 5.86
CA LYS A 431 -14.73 3.81 5.62
C LYS A 431 -13.24 4.09 5.77
N VAL A 432 -12.59 3.39 6.70
CA VAL A 432 -11.15 3.46 6.96
C VAL A 432 -10.30 2.93 5.81
N ALA A 433 -10.76 1.91 5.09
CA ALA A 433 -10.03 1.24 4.02
C ALA A 433 -10.95 0.88 2.85
N PRO A 434 -11.52 1.88 2.16
CA PRO A 434 -12.55 1.64 1.16
C PRO A 434 -11.95 0.88 -0.03
N VAL A 435 -12.63 -0.18 -0.45
CA VAL A 435 -12.28 -0.91 -1.66
C VAL A 435 -12.64 -0.03 -2.84
N ARG A 436 -11.64 0.45 -3.57
CA ARG A 436 -11.81 1.28 -4.77
C ARG A 436 -11.64 0.41 -5.99
N ASN A 437 -12.74 0.10 -6.67
CA ASN A 437 -12.68 -0.65 -7.93
C ASN A 437 -12.75 0.35 -9.08
N GLN A 438 -11.74 0.37 -9.95
CA GLN A 438 -11.72 1.23 -11.13
C GLN A 438 -12.53 0.64 -12.29
N ASP A 439 -12.78 -0.68 -12.26
CA ASP A 439 -13.41 -1.42 -13.37
C ASP A 439 -14.52 -2.39 -12.89
N GLY A 440 -15.05 -2.17 -11.68
CA GLY A 440 -16.11 -2.99 -11.12
C GLY A 440 -17.45 -2.73 -11.82
N CYS A 441 -18.07 -3.77 -12.37
CA CYS A 441 -19.50 -3.78 -12.63
C CYS A 441 -20.19 -4.49 -11.46
N PHE A 442 -21.18 -3.84 -10.86
CA PHE A 442 -21.81 -4.35 -9.66
C PHE A 442 -23.30 -4.54 -9.88
N HIS A 443 -23.81 -5.73 -9.56
CA HIS A 443 -25.20 -6.12 -9.71
C HIS A 443 -25.73 -6.82 -8.46
N PRO A 444 -26.13 -6.05 -7.43
CA PRO A 444 -27.20 -6.48 -6.55
C PRO A 444 -28.29 -5.41 -6.47
N GLY A 445 -29.44 -5.82 -5.96
CA GLY A 445 -30.58 -4.93 -5.76
C GLY A 445 -30.21 -3.70 -4.92
N ALA A 446 -30.95 -2.60 -5.11
CA ALA A 446 -30.72 -1.32 -4.44
C ALA A 446 -30.57 -1.45 -2.90
N GLU A 447 -31.25 -2.42 -2.29
CA GLU A 447 -31.17 -2.69 -0.84
C GLU A 447 -29.78 -3.11 -0.37
N TRP A 448 -28.99 -3.81 -1.20
CA TRP A 448 -27.64 -4.20 -0.82
C TRP A 448 -26.72 -2.98 -0.74
N LEU A 449 -26.83 -2.05 -1.71
CA LEU A 449 -26.04 -0.81 -1.70
C LEU A 449 -26.40 0.05 -0.48
N VAL A 450 -27.67 0.07 -0.08
CA VAL A 450 -28.12 0.76 1.14
C VAL A 450 -27.62 0.09 2.42
N ARG A 451 -27.33 -1.22 2.41
CA ARG A 451 -26.84 -1.96 3.58
C ARG A 451 -25.31 -2.00 3.71
N ASN A 452 -24.58 -1.88 2.59
CA ASN A 452 -23.14 -2.16 2.52
C ASN A 452 -22.29 -0.98 1.98
N GLY A 453 -22.91 0.18 1.81
CA GLY A 453 -22.32 1.46 1.45
C GLY A 453 -23.30 2.57 1.79
#